data_AF-A0A812RSD7-F1
#
_entry.id   AF-A0A812RSD7-F1
#
_cell.length_a   1.000
_cell.length_b   1.000
_cell.length_c   1.000
_cell.angle_alpha   90.00
_cell.angle_beta   90.00
_cell.angle_gamma   90.00
#
_symmetry.space_group_name_H-M   'P 1'
#
loop_
_entity.id
_entity.type
_entity.pdbx_description
1 polymer ?
#
loop_
_entity_poly.entity_id
_entity_poly.type
_entity_poly.pdbx_seq_one_letter_code
_entity_poly.pdbx_strand_id
1 'polypeptide(L)'
;MDRGHRLGPEATALAQSMYRMVTRFIAEHVPDQKHLCLSLLSGKLEASPFAGDKIQGLRASWAELLGAEQGSDVLEIPEAQPFLLKALSKTAERLCDPDWEILTEGADCFCTGVPLGFKVDLPHLPQVYERKSQWRKLDESELELDRVNYKSAEMSSAELLEKFRAEEKLGRMKPTTMGALRAEYEEDMIRVASMGAIAKPDGSVRPLHDGTHGVQVNNHIHLVNQLAVPGPAEMAFSVRQSGAMLEVLYGIIGRVVARCLLQHAFFHFAYVDDVHPTFYGRRMYTNFLVWLILQEMIGVPFAYHKFKGKTLVAFIGYELDYGSKLIGLSEARGTWVK
;
A
#
# COMPACT_ATOMS: atom_id res chain seq x y z
N MET A 1 11.74 7.95 21.49
CA MET A 1 10.37 8.38 21.16
C MET A 1 9.43 7.27 21.55
N ASP A 2 8.43 7.58 22.37
CA ASP A 2 7.37 6.65 22.75
C ASP A 2 6.54 6.33 21.49
N ARG A 3 6.67 5.11 20.97
CA ARG A 3 5.98 4.62 19.76
C ARG A 3 4.48 4.39 20.04
N GLY A 4 3.80 5.42 20.54
CA GLY A 4 2.38 5.39 20.86
C GLY A 4 1.98 4.30 21.86
N HIS A 5 2.79 3.99 22.89
CA HIS A 5 2.48 2.88 23.79
C HIS A 5 1.17 3.06 24.57
N ARG A 6 0.57 4.26 24.61
CA ARG A 6 -0.79 4.48 25.11
C ARG A 6 -1.48 5.60 24.33
N LEU A 7 -2.64 5.29 23.75
CA LEU A 7 -3.55 6.31 23.25
C LEU A 7 -4.09 7.13 24.43
N GLY A 8 -4.25 8.44 24.23
CA GLY A 8 -4.98 9.28 25.17
C GLY A 8 -6.45 8.84 25.31
N PRO A 9 -7.19 9.35 26.31
CA PRO A 9 -8.58 8.96 26.55
C PRO A 9 -9.48 9.19 25.32
N GLU A 10 -9.34 10.32 24.63
CA GLU A 10 -10.13 10.65 23.45
C GLU A 10 -9.82 9.74 22.26
N ALA A 11 -8.54 9.53 21.96
CA ALA A 11 -8.08 8.60 20.92
C ALA A 11 -8.55 7.17 21.20
N THR A 12 -8.52 6.74 22.47
CA THR A 12 -9.04 5.43 22.90
C THR A 12 -10.55 5.34 22.69
N ALA A 13 -11.31 6.39 23.03
CA ALA A 13 -12.76 6.42 22.84
C ALA A 13 -13.16 6.38 21.37
N LEU A 14 -12.42 7.07 20.49
CA LEU A 14 -12.61 7.01 19.04
C LEU A 14 -12.34 5.59 18.51
N ALA A 15 -11.19 5.00 18.83
CA ALA A 15 -10.84 3.66 18.41
C ALA A 15 -11.88 2.61 18.87
N GLN A 16 -12.40 2.74 20.09
CA GLN A 16 -13.51 1.90 20.59
C GLN A 16 -14.80 2.12 19.82
N SER A 17 -15.10 3.35 19.43
CA SER A 17 -16.32 3.64 18.67
C SER A 17 -16.23 3.09 17.26
N MET A 18 -15.07 3.20 16.61
CA MET A 18 -14.80 2.57 15.30
C MET A 18 -14.89 1.04 15.38
N TYR A 19 -14.26 0.41 16.38
CA TYR A 19 -14.35 -1.04 16.58
C TYR A 19 -15.80 -1.50 16.79
N ARG A 20 -16.57 -0.80 17.65
CA ARG A 20 -17.98 -1.11 17.91
C ARG A 20 -18.85 -0.94 16.66
N MET A 21 -18.62 0.11 15.89
CA MET A 21 -19.33 0.35 14.63
C MET A 21 -19.13 -0.83 13.66
N VAL A 22 -17.88 -1.24 13.43
CA VAL A 22 -17.58 -2.34 12.48
C VAL A 22 -18.03 -3.70 13.02
N THR A 23 -17.88 -3.97 14.31
CA THR A 23 -18.37 -5.23 14.90
C THR A 23 -19.89 -5.35 14.88
N ARG A 24 -20.62 -4.23 15.04
CA ARG A 24 -22.08 -4.20 14.85
C ARG A 24 -22.45 -4.56 13.41
N PHE A 25 -21.79 -3.93 12.44
CA PHE A 25 -21.98 -4.25 11.03
C PHE A 25 -21.74 -5.73 10.72
N ILE A 26 -20.67 -6.32 11.25
CA ILE A 26 -20.37 -7.75 11.08
C ILE A 26 -21.51 -8.60 11.68
N ALA A 27 -22.01 -8.25 12.86
CA ALA A 27 -23.10 -8.99 13.50
C ALA A 27 -24.41 -8.92 12.70
N GLU A 28 -24.67 -7.81 12.02
CA GLU A 28 -25.89 -7.59 11.23
C GLU A 28 -25.81 -8.21 9.83
N HIS A 29 -24.64 -8.20 9.20
CA HIS A 29 -24.48 -8.54 7.78
C HIS A 29 -23.64 -9.79 7.51
N VAL A 30 -22.98 -10.35 8.51
CA VAL A 30 -22.12 -11.54 8.36
C VAL A 30 -22.56 -12.64 9.35
N PRO A 31 -23.64 -13.38 9.05
CA PRO A 31 -24.18 -14.39 9.96
C PRO A 31 -23.20 -15.54 10.23
N ASP A 32 -22.42 -15.96 9.23
CA ASP A 32 -21.35 -16.95 9.40
C ASP A 32 -19.98 -16.34 9.07
N GLN A 33 -19.37 -15.74 10.10
CA GLN A 33 -18.06 -15.11 10.01
C GLN A 33 -16.97 -16.12 9.64
N LYS A 34 -17.02 -17.33 10.18
CA LYS A 34 -16.00 -18.36 9.93
C LYS A 34 -16.05 -18.79 8.47
N HIS A 35 -17.23 -19.09 7.95
CA HIS A 35 -17.41 -19.48 6.56
C HIS A 35 -16.95 -18.37 5.61
N LEU A 36 -17.31 -17.11 5.88
CA LEU A 36 -16.85 -15.99 5.06
C LEU A 36 -15.32 -15.88 5.07
N CYS A 37 -14.68 -15.95 6.24
CA CYS A 37 -13.22 -15.93 6.32
C CYS A 37 -12.58 -17.07 5.54
N LEU A 38 -13.08 -18.31 5.66
CA LEU A 38 -12.55 -19.45 4.90
C LEU A 38 -12.75 -19.28 3.38
N SER A 39 -13.85 -18.66 2.97
CA SER A 39 -14.13 -18.35 1.57
C SER A 39 -13.15 -17.31 1.02
N LEU A 40 -12.88 -16.24 1.78
CA LEU A 40 -11.85 -15.25 1.47
C LEU A 40 -10.47 -15.91 1.33
N LEU A 41 -10.07 -16.72 2.31
CA LEU A 41 -8.76 -17.39 2.33
C LEU A 41 -8.59 -18.46 1.25
N SER A 42 -9.67 -18.86 0.59
CA SER A 42 -9.63 -19.78 -0.55
C SER A 42 -9.22 -19.12 -1.87
N GLY A 43 -9.22 -17.78 -1.94
CA GLY A 43 -8.89 -17.03 -3.15
C GLY A 43 -9.92 -17.16 -4.27
N LYS A 44 -11.14 -17.61 -3.96
CA LYS A 44 -12.20 -17.84 -4.96
C LYS A 44 -13.16 -16.67 -5.14
N LEU A 45 -13.03 -15.62 -4.32
CA LEU A 45 -13.87 -14.43 -4.43
C LEU A 45 -13.24 -13.47 -5.43
N GLU A 46 -14.02 -13.02 -6.42
CA GLU A 46 -13.55 -12.05 -7.42
C GLU A 46 -13.70 -10.60 -6.96
N ALA A 47 -14.61 -10.34 -6.01
CA ALA A 47 -14.96 -9.01 -5.54
C ALA A 47 -15.22 -9.02 -4.02
N SER A 48 -15.38 -7.81 -3.46
CA SER A 48 -15.72 -7.65 -2.05
C SER A 48 -16.97 -8.45 -1.68
N PRO A 49 -16.96 -9.18 -0.55
CA PRO A 49 -18.14 -9.89 -0.06
C PRO A 49 -19.15 -8.95 0.59
N PHE A 50 -18.84 -7.65 0.74
CA PHE A 50 -19.71 -6.65 1.34
C PHE A 50 -20.39 -5.83 0.24
N ALA A 51 -21.71 -5.73 0.31
CA ALA A 51 -22.47 -4.96 -0.67
C ALA A 51 -22.09 -3.46 -0.60
N GLY A 52 -21.98 -2.82 -1.77
CA GLY A 52 -21.49 -1.44 -1.89
C GLY A 52 -22.32 -0.43 -1.09
N ASP A 53 -23.65 -0.57 -1.07
CA ASP A 53 -24.55 0.28 -0.27
C ASP A 53 -24.27 0.16 1.23
N LYS A 54 -23.90 -1.04 1.70
CA LYS A 54 -23.57 -1.32 3.10
C LYS A 54 -22.23 -0.68 3.49
N ILE A 55 -21.24 -0.74 2.62
CA ILE A 55 -19.96 -0.04 2.84
C ILE A 55 -20.16 1.48 2.83
N GLN A 56 -21.03 2.01 1.97
CA GLN A 56 -21.35 3.44 1.99
C GLN A 56 -22.09 3.85 3.29
N GLY A 57 -23.01 3.02 3.80
CA GLY A 57 -23.63 3.25 5.11
C GLY A 57 -22.61 3.27 6.26
N LEU A 58 -21.61 2.39 6.22
CA LEU A 58 -20.49 2.41 7.16
C LEU A 58 -19.65 3.68 7.05
N ARG A 59 -19.36 4.14 5.83
CA ARG A 59 -18.63 5.39 5.59
C ARG A 59 -19.39 6.60 6.12
N ALA A 60 -20.70 6.65 5.95
CA ALA A 60 -21.55 7.69 6.54
C ALA A 60 -21.47 7.67 8.08
N SER A 61 -21.60 6.49 8.70
CA SER A 61 -21.43 6.33 10.15
C SER A 61 -20.04 6.74 10.64
N TRP A 62 -19.00 6.47 9.84
CA TRP A 62 -17.63 6.90 10.13
C TRP A 62 -17.49 8.42 10.07
N ALA A 63 -18.07 9.08 9.06
CA ALA A 63 -18.10 10.54 8.96
C ALA A 63 -18.81 11.18 10.17
N GLU A 64 -19.94 10.62 10.61
CA GLU A 64 -20.63 11.06 11.83
C GLU A 64 -19.75 10.92 13.07
N LEU A 65 -19.04 9.80 13.23
CA LEU A 65 -18.08 9.61 14.34
C LEU A 65 -16.93 10.64 14.30
N LEU A 66 -16.56 11.10 13.12
CA LEU A 66 -15.56 12.16 12.91
C LEU A 66 -16.11 13.56 13.18
N GLY A 67 -17.40 13.72 13.47
CA GLY A 67 -18.05 15.02 13.68
C GLY A 67 -18.19 15.81 12.37
N ALA A 68 -18.34 15.12 11.25
CA ALA A 68 -18.48 15.75 9.95
C ALA A 68 -19.83 16.47 9.80
N GLU A 69 -19.79 17.73 9.38
CA GLU A 69 -21.00 18.53 9.14
C GLU A 69 -21.72 18.08 7.86
N GLN A 70 -23.02 18.40 7.77
CA GLN A 70 -23.79 18.17 6.54
C GLN A 70 -23.15 18.93 5.37
N GLY A 71 -22.96 18.23 4.25
CA GLY A 71 -22.33 18.80 3.07
C GLY A 71 -20.80 18.87 3.12
N SER A 72 -20.17 18.34 4.17
CA SER A 72 -18.70 18.23 4.22
C SER A 72 -18.17 17.28 3.15
N ASP A 73 -16.93 17.55 2.74
CA ASP A 73 -16.17 16.80 1.75
C ASP A 73 -15.34 15.66 2.37
N VAL A 74 -15.60 15.29 3.63
CA VAL A 74 -14.76 14.32 4.36
C VAL A 74 -14.73 12.95 3.68
N LEU A 75 -15.81 12.60 2.97
CA LEU A 75 -15.95 11.36 2.20
C LEU A 75 -15.69 11.56 0.70
N GLU A 76 -15.14 12.68 0.29
CA GLU A 76 -14.69 12.89 -1.09
C GLU A 76 -13.45 12.04 -1.37
N ILE A 77 -13.41 11.44 -2.56
CA ILE A 77 -12.26 10.70 -3.06
C ILE A 77 -11.52 11.62 -4.03
N PRO A 78 -10.26 12.01 -3.74
CA PRO A 78 -9.44 12.79 -4.66
C PRO A 78 -9.22 12.06 -6.00
N GLU A 79 -8.93 12.83 -7.06
CA GLU A 79 -8.73 12.27 -8.40
C GLU A 79 -7.59 11.24 -8.45
N ALA A 80 -7.66 10.33 -9.42
CA ALA A 80 -6.64 9.33 -9.76
C ALA A 80 -6.30 8.29 -8.65
N GLN A 81 -7.05 8.23 -7.55
CA GLN A 81 -6.83 7.26 -6.47
C GLN A 81 -8.13 6.90 -5.73
N PRO A 82 -8.19 5.76 -5.02
CA PRO A 82 -9.46 5.24 -4.47
C PRO A 82 -9.72 5.58 -2.99
N PHE A 83 -8.81 6.27 -2.32
CA PHE A 83 -8.79 6.43 -0.88
C PHE A 83 -9.53 7.68 -0.40
N LEU A 84 -10.27 7.52 0.70
CA LEU A 84 -10.94 8.59 1.43
C LEU A 84 -9.95 9.32 2.33
N LEU A 85 -9.01 10.04 1.72
CA LEU A 85 -7.86 10.63 2.41
C LEU A 85 -8.25 11.65 3.48
N LYS A 86 -9.30 12.45 3.26
CA LYS A 86 -9.78 13.43 4.25
C LYS A 86 -10.32 12.75 5.51
N ALA A 87 -11.14 11.70 5.35
CA ALA A 87 -11.61 10.90 6.49
C ALA A 87 -10.46 10.15 7.18
N LEU A 88 -9.51 9.59 6.41
CA LEU A 88 -8.33 8.92 6.96
C LEU A 88 -7.46 9.90 7.75
N SER A 89 -7.26 11.11 7.24
CA SER A 89 -6.48 12.19 7.86
C SER A 89 -7.06 12.59 9.21
N LYS A 90 -8.35 12.97 9.25
CA LYS A 90 -9.06 13.28 10.51
C LYS A 90 -9.05 12.11 11.49
N THR A 91 -9.13 10.88 11.00
CA THR A 91 -9.04 9.69 11.87
C THR A 91 -7.63 9.54 12.45
N ALA A 92 -6.60 9.66 11.61
CA ALA A 92 -5.21 9.54 12.00
C ALA A 92 -4.83 10.64 13.03
N GLU A 93 -5.21 11.89 12.77
CA GLU A 93 -5.04 13.03 13.67
C GLU A 93 -5.65 12.75 15.05
N ARG A 94 -6.93 12.37 15.11
CA ARG A 94 -7.64 12.06 16.37
C ARG A 94 -7.12 10.81 17.08
N LEU A 95 -6.41 9.94 16.37
CA LEU A 95 -5.70 8.80 16.93
C LEU A 95 -4.25 9.14 17.31
N CYS A 96 -3.89 10.42 17.30
CA CYS A 96 -2.55 10.94 17.58
C CYS A 96 -1.49 10.32 16.66
N ASP A 97 -1.84 10.02 15.40
CA ASP A 97 -0.85 9.60 14.42
C ASP A 97 -0.02 10.80 13.98
N PRO A 98 1.30 10.78 14.11
CA PRO A 98 2.16 11.92 13.80
C PRO A 98 2.29 12.22 12.31
N ASP A 99 1.95 11.28 11.42
CA ASP A 99 2.09 11.44 9.97
C ASP A 99 0.74 11.79 9.32
N TRP A 100 -0.26 12.26 10.08
CA TRP A 100 -1.60 12.53 9.54
C TRP A 100 -1.59 13.62 8.45
N GLU A 101 -0.73 14.63 8.59
CA GLU A 101 -0.65 15.80 7.70
C GLU A 101 -0.36 15.40 6.25
N ILE A 102 0.52 14.43 5.97
CA ILE A 102 0.90 14.04 4.60
C ILE A 102 -0.29 13.56 3.75
N LEU A 103 -1.40 13.19 4.40
CA LEU A 103 -2.60 12.75 3.72
C LEU A 103 -3.33 13.92 3.05
N THR A 104 -3.34 15.12 3.65
CA THR A 104 -4.20 16.25 3.23
C THR A 104 -3.54 17.63 3.27
N GLU A 105 -2.48 17.82 4.05
CA GLU A 105 -1.85 19.11 4.32
C GLU A 105 -0.49 19.25 3.62
N GLY A 106 -0.13 20.49 3.28
CA GLY A 106 1.13 20.83 2.61
C GLY A 106 1.01 20.95 1.09
N ALA A 107 2.08 21.42 0.45
CA ALA A 107 2.13 21.58 -1.01
C ALA A 107 2.13 20.22 -1.72
N ASP A 108 2.89 19.27 -1.17
CA ASP A 108 3.02 17.91 -1.66
C ASP A 108 2.38 16.94 -0.65
N CYS A 109 1.11 16.60 -0.85
CA CYS A 109 0.36 15.67 -0.01
C CYS A 109 -0.36 14.64 -0.88
N PHE A 110 -0.87 13.55 -0.30
CA PHE A 110 -1.52 12.52 -1.12
C PHE A 110 -2.83 12.96 -1.79
N CYS A 111 -3.44 14.07 -1.35
CA CYS A 111 -4.59 14.66 -2.06
C CYS A 111 -4.19 15.39 -3.35
N THR A 112 -3.03 16.05 -3.37
CA THR A 112 -2.55 16.84 -4.51
C THR A 112 -1.49 16.11 -5.35
N GLY A 113 -0.94 15.02 -4.83
CA GLY A 113 0.20 14.31 -5.38
C GLY A 113 1.49 14.62 -4.61
N VAL A 114 2.42 13.66 -4.65
CA VAL A 114 3.77 13.83 -4.09
C VAL A 114 4.80 13.64 -5.20
N PRO A 115 5.92 14.38 -5.17
CA PRO A 115 6.98 14.22 -6.16
C PRO A 115 7.56 12.79 -6.09
N LEU A 116 8.06 12.29 -7.21
CA LEU A 116 8.77 11.00 -7.26
C LEU A 116 10.21 11.08 -6.71
N GLY A 117 10.65 12.27 -6.29
CA GLY A 117 11.93 12.50 -5.64
C GLY A 117 13.09 12.88 -6.57
N PHE A 118 12.85 13.12 -7.86
CA PHE A 118 13.91 13.56 -8.78
C PHE A 118 14.30 15.02 -8.46
N LYS A 119 15.55 15.22 -7.99
CA LYS A 119 16.07 16.52 -7.52
C LYS A 119 15.23 17.19 -6.43
N VAL A 120 14.30 16.46 -5.81
CA VAL A 120 13.45 16.93 -4.72
C VAL A 120 13.58 15.93 -3.58
N ASP A 121 13.97 16.42 -2.40
CA ASP A 121 14.07 15.56 -1.24
C ASP A 121 12.67 15.13 -0.79
N LEU A 122 12.48 13.82 -0.68
CA LEU A 122 11.27 13.27 -0.09
C LEU A 122 11.30 13.50 1.43
N PRO A 123 10.16 13.85 2.07
CA PRO A 123 10.12 14.11 3.50
C PRO A 123 10.50 12.86 4.31
N HIS A 124 11.24 13.05 5.40
CA HIS A 124 11.55 11.99 6.35
C HIS A 124 10.33 11.71 7.25
N LEU A 125 10.01 10.42 7.42
CA LEU A 125 8.89 9.94 8.21
C LEU A 125 9.42 9.12 9.40
N PRO A 126 9.89 9.80 10.47
CA PRO A 126 10.65 9.18 11.57
C PRO A 126 9.87 8.13 12.37
N GLN A 127 8.55 8.08 12.20
CA GLN A 127 7.65 7.19 12.93
C GLN A 127 7.48 5.84 12.23
N VAL A 128 7.79 5.79 10.93
CA VAL A 128 7.75 4.58 10.10
C VAL A 128 9.16 4.11 9.77
N TYR A 129 10.04 5.05 9.43
CA TYR A 129 11.36 4.73 8.89
C TYR A 129 12.47 5.36 9.70
N GLU A 130 13.50 4.55 9.92
CA GLU A 130 14.80 5.06 10.31
C GLU A 130 15.35 5.96 9.21
N ARG A 131 16.24 6.88 9.59
CA ARG A 131 16.91 7.72 8.60
C ARG A 131 17.88 6.86 7.79
N LYS A 132 17.80 6.94 6.48
CA LYS A 132 18.75 6.31 5.56
C LYS A 132 20.14 6.89 5.78
N SER A 133 21.12 6.00 5.95
CA SER A 133 22.53 6.38 6.18
C SER A 133 23.46 5.88 5.06
N GLN A 134 22.98 4.99 4.19
CA GLN A 134 23.74 4.42 3.09
C GLN A 134 22.91 4.36 1.82
N TRP A 135 23.51 4.80 0.71
CA TRP A 135 22.94 4.77 -0.62
C TRP A 135 23.76 3.85 -1.51
N ARG A 136 23.06 3.14 -2.40
CA ARG A 136 23.74 2.34 -3.43
C ARG A 136 24.30 3.30 -4.47
N LYS A 137 25.54 3.06 -4.88
CA LYS A 137 26.07 3.67 -6.10
C LYS A 137 25.35 3.04 -7.29
N LEU A 138 24.80 3.88 -8.15
CA LEU A 138 24.18 3.48 -9.40
C LEU A 138 25.17 3.67 -10.54
N ASP A 139 24.76 3.26 -11.74
CA ASP A 139 25.54 3.43 -12.96
C ASP A 139 25.93 4.91 -13.19
N GLU A 140 27.14 5.14 -13.68
CA GLU A 140 27.76 6.46 -13.88
C GLU A 140 27.91 6.80 -15.38
N SER A 141 27.13 6.16 -16.26
CA SER A 141 27.15 6.49 -17.70
C SER A 141 26.91 7.98 -17.95
N GLU A 142 27.49 8.51 -19.02
CA GLU A 142 27.29 9.91 -19.42
C GLU A 142 25.82 10.27 -19.59
N LEU A 143 25.47 11.51 -19.24
CA LEU A 143 24.08 11.97 -19.27
C LEU A 143 23.56 12.05 -20.71
N GLU A 144 22.50 11.30 -20.99
CA GLU A 144 21.75 11.30 -22.26
C GLU A 144 20.28 11.56 -21.94
N LEU A 145 19.76 12.73 -22.36
CA LEU A 145 18.43 13.20 -21.97
C LEU A 145 17.28 12.48 -22.69
N ASP A 146 17.55 11.96 -23.88
CA ASP A 146 16.57 11.29 -24.74
C ASP A 146 17.17 10.00 -25.28
N ARG A 147 16.72 8.88 -24.73
CA ARG A 147 17.25 7.56 -25.07
C ARG A 147 16.27 6.74 -25.88
N VAL A 148 16.81 6.00 -26.85
CA VAL A 148 16.05 5.06 -27.66
C VAL A 148 15.63 3.82 -26.86
N ASN A 149 14.52 3.21 -27.24
CA ASN A 149 14.03 1.98 -26.62
C ASN A 149 14.96 0.79 -26.88
N TYR A 150 14.96 -0.18 -25.97
CA TYR A 150 15.62 -1.46 -26.22
C TYR A 150 14.84 -2.27 -27.25
N LYS A 151 15.56 -3.12 -28.02
CA LYS A 151 14.96 -4.00 -29.04
C LYS A 151 13.78 -4.82 -28.53
N SER A 152 13.81 -5.25 -27.25
CA SER A 152 12.71 -5.99 -26.64
C SER A 152 11.39 -5.22 -26.65
N ALA A 153 11.43 -3.92 -26.38
CA ALA A 153 10.26 -3.05 -26.43
C ALA A 153 9.81 -2.76 -27.85
N GLU A 154 10.74 -2.58 -28.80
CA GLU A 154 10.41 -2.38 -30.22
C GLU A 154 9.62 -3.57 -30.78
N MET A 155 10.08 -4.79 -30.47
CA MET A 155 9.41 -6.04 -30.88
C MET A 155 8.01 -6.21 -30.28
N SER A 156 7.71 -5.53 -29.16
CA SER A 156 6.44 -5.62 -28.45
C SER A 156 5.61 -4.33 -28.53
N SER A 157 5.95 -3.43 -29.46
CA SER A 157 5.45 -2.04 -29.48
C SER A 157 3.92 -1.92 -29.55
N ALA A 158 3.24 -2.76 -30.34
CA ALA A 158 1.79 -2.74 -30.46
C ALA A 158 1.09 -3.08 -29.13
N GLU A 159 1.54 -4.15 -28.45
CA GLU A 159 0.99 -4.57 -27.15
C GLU A 159 1.26 -3.54 -26.05
N LEU A 160 2.45 -2.93 -26.06
CA LEU A 160 2.81 -1.88 -25.10
C LEU A 160 1.96 -0.62 -25.32
N LEU A 161 1.72 -0.23 -26.57
CA LEU A 161 0.88 0.91 -26.89
C LEU A 161 -0.55 0.69 -26.41
N GLU A 162 -1.13 -0.49 -26.64
CA GLU A 162 -2.48 -0.82 -26.15
C GLU A 162 -2.56 -0.69 -24.62
N LYS A 163 -1.55 -1.16 -23.89
CA LYS A 163 -1.46 -1.02 -22.43
C LYS A 163 -1.39 0.43 -21.99
N PHE A 164 -0.57 1.25 -22.64
CA PHE A 164 -0.48 2.67 -22.30
C PHE A 164 -1.76 3.43 -22.61
N ARG A 165 -2.49 3.05 -23.66
CA ARG A 165 -3.83 3.60 -23.92
C ARG A 165 -4.85 3.16 -22.87
N ALA A 166 -4.71 1.97 -22.29
CA ALA A 166 -5.53 1.55 -21.16
C ALA A 166 -5.20 2.34 -19.89
N GLU A 167 -3.92 2.54 -19.56
CA GLU A 167 -3.50 3.36 -18.42
C GLU A 167 -3.87 4.85 -18.60
N GLU A 168 -3.84 5.36 -19.84
CA GLU A 168 -4.33 6.71 -20.18
C GLU A 168 -5.82 6.86 -19.89
N LYS A 169 -6.65 5.89 -20.29
CA LYS A 169 -8.10 5.89 -19.96
C LYS A 169 -8.37 5.86 -18.46
N LEU A 170 -7.43 5.33 -17.68
CA LEU A 170 -7.48 5.31 -16.21
C LEU A 170 -6.90 6.59 -15.58
N GLY A 171 -6.44 7.56 -16.39
CA GLY A 171 -5.84 8.81 -15.92
C GLY A 171 -4.45 8.66 -15.32
N ARG A 172 -3.81 7.49 -15.46
CA ARG A 172 -2.50 7.19 -14.87
C ARG A 172 -1.33 7.56 -15.78
N MET A 173 -1.60 7.75 -17.06
CA MET A 173 -0.64 8.19 -18.08
C MET A 173 -1.26 9.27 -18.96
N LYS A 174 -0.44 10.19 -19.49
CA LYS A 174 -0.86 11.22 -20.44
C LYS A 174 0.05 11.19 -21.66
N PRO A 175 -0.49 11.12 -22.89
CA PRO A 175 0.34 11.30 -24.08
C PRO A 175 0.82 12.74 -24.16
N THR A 176 2.08 12.92 -24.53
CA THR A 176 2.69 14.24 -24.67
C THR A 176 3.67 14.26 -25.83
N THR A 177 4.20 15.44 -26.13
CA THR A 177 5.23 15.63 -27.15
C THR A 177 6.39 16.40 -26.54
N MET A 178 7.59 16.28 -27.12
CA MET A 178 8.75 17.07 -26.68
C MET A 178 8.50 18.57 -26.73
N GLY A 179 7.71 19.05 -27.71
CA GLY A 179 7.33 20.47 -27.79
C GLY A 179 6.45 20.91 -26.63
N ALA A 180 5.46 20.12 -26.26
CA ALA A 180 4.61 20.41 -25.10
C ALA A 180 5.41 20.36 -23.78
N LEU A 181 6.30 19.38 -23.62
CA LEU A 181 7.16 19.27 -22.44
C LEU A 181 8.09 20.49 -22.31
N ARG A 182 8.71 20.94 -23.40
CA ARG A 182 9.58 22.14 -23.41
C ARG A 182 8.84 23.45 -23.14
N ALA A 183 7.53 23.47 -23.30
CA ALA A 183 6.71 24.63 -22.94
C ALA A 183 6.37 24.66 -21.45
N GLU A 184 6.40 23.51 -20.78
CA GLU A 184 5.99 23.34 -19.38
C GLU A 184 7.19 23.20 -18.42
N TYR A 185 8.28 22.61 -18.89
CA TYR A 185 9.45 22.26 -18.07
C TYR A 185 10.76 22.81 -18.66
N GLU A 186 11.71 23.09 -17.78
CA GLU A 186 13.09 23.39 -18.15
C GLU A 186 13.74 22.19 -18.86
N GLU A 187 14.64 22.46 -19.82
CA GLU A 187 15.23 21.42 -20.68
C GLU A 187 15.96 20.34 -19.86
N ASP A 188 16.65 20.73 -18.79
CA ASP A 188 17.36 19.81 -17.90
C ASP A 188 16.45 19.04 -16.93
N MET A 189 15.13 19.25 -16.97
CA MET A 189 14.12 18.49 -16.23
C MET A 189 13.43 17.43 -17.11
N ILE A 190 13.57 17.53 -18.43
CA ILE A 190 12.97 16.57 -19.37
C ILE A 190 13.93 15.37 -19.51
N ARG A 191 13.43 14.17 -19.22
CA ARG A 191 14.17 12.89 -19.36
C ARG A 191 13.30 11.85 -20.04
N VAL A 192 13.77 11.30 -21.17
CA VAL A 192 13.09 10.20 -21.87
C VAL A 192 13.91 8.92 -21.69
N ALA A 193 13.46 8.10 -20.75
CA ALA A 193 14.09 6.82 -20.41
C ALA A 193 13.84 5.76 -21.49
N SER A 194 14.87 4.97 -21.81
CA SER A 194 14.73 3.77 -22.63
C SER A 194 13.71 2.83 -21.99
N MET A 195 12.85 2.24 -22.82
CA MET A 195 11.95 1.16 -22.40
C MET A 195 12.45 -0.20 -22.87
N GLY A 196 12.36 -1.19 -21.99
CA GLY A 196 12.44 -2.62 -22.31
C GLY A 196 11.09 -3.32 -22.13
N ALA A 197 11.00 -4.55 -22.62
CA ALA A 197 9.83 -5.41 -22.47
C ALA A 197 10.21 -6.79 -21.95
N ILE A 198 9.42 -7.33 -21.02
CA ILE A 198 9.57 -8.68 -20.48
C ILE A 198 8.25 -9.44 -20.66
N ALA A 199 8.30 -10.61 -21.31
CA ALA A 199 7.15 -11.49 -21.41
C ALA A 199 6.83 -12.13 -20.05
N LYS A 200 5.56 -12.13 -19.68
CA LYS A 200 5.06 -12.89 -18.52
C LYS A 200 4.71 -14.33 -18.94
N PRO A 201 4.62 -15.27 -17.98
CA PRO A 201 4.18 -16.64 -18.26
C PRO A 201 2.78 -16.74 -18.89
N ASP A 202 1.91 -15.75 -18.66
CA ASP A 202 0.57 -15.66 -19.25
C ASP A 202 0.56 -15.14 -20.70
N GLY A 203 1.73 -14.90 -21.30
CA GLY A 203 1.89 -14.36 -22.65
C GLY A 203 1.82 -12.84 -22.73
N SER A 204 1.43 -12.14 -21.67
CA SER A 204 1.33 -10.68 -21.67
C SER A 204 2.70 -10.00 -21.43
N VAL A 205 2.92 -8.82 -22.00
CA VAL A 205 4.23 -8.11 -21.85
C VAL A 205 4.24 -7.08 -20.72
N ARG A 206 5.32 -7.00 -19.93
CA ARG A 206 5.53 -5.95 -18.92
C ARG A 206 6.48 -4.88 -19.47
N PRO A 207 6.08 -3.59 -19.54
CA PRO A 207 7.02 -2.51 -19.81
C PRO A 207 8.00 -2.32 -18.64
N LEU A 208 9.24 -1.98 -18.95
CA LEU A 208 10.27 -1.64 -17.98
C LEU A 208 10.95 -0.33 -18.42
N HIS A 209 10.82 0.73 -17.63
CA HIS A 209 11.52 1.99 -17.89
C HIS A 209 12.89 1.98 -17.20
N ASP A 210 13.95 2.20 -17.96
CA ASP A 210 15.31 2.29 -17.44
C ASP A 210 15.63 3.73 -17.06
N GLY A 211 15.27 4.09 -15.82
CA GLY A 211 15.58 5.39 -15.25
C GLY A 211 17.03 5.57 -14.79
N THR A 212 17.92 4.60 -15.04
CA THR A 212 19.30 4.64 -14.53
C THR A 212 20.28 4.97 -15.64
N HIS A 213 20.45 4.08 -16.63
CA HIS A 213 21.52 4.21 -17.60
C HIS A 213 21.28 5.42 -18.50
N GLY A 214 22.27 6.28 -18.66
CA GLY A 214 22.24 7.49 -19.49
C GLY A 214 21.31 8.60 -18.98
N VAL A 215 20.03 8.34 -18.73
CA VAL A 215 19.06 9.37 -18.27
C VAL A 215 19.23 9.80 -16.82
N GLN A 216 19.83 8.94 -15.98
CA GLN A 216 20.18 9.22 -14.59
C GLN A 216 19.02 9.72 -13.71
N VAL A 217 17.76 9.37 -14.00
CA VAL A 217 16.60 9.73 -13.17
C VAL A 217 16.77 9.16 -11.76
N ASN A 218 17.09 7.86 -11.65
CA ASN A 218 17.27 7.18 -10.37
C ASN A 218 18.47 7.70 -9.56
N ASN A 219 19.51 8.21 -10.23
CA ASN A 219 20.70 8.77 -9.59
C ASN A 219 20.39 10.04 -8.79
N HIS A 220 19.36 10.78 -9.20
CA HIS A 220 18.93 12.03 -8.58
C HIS A 220 17.74 11.84 -7.64
N ILE A 221 17.30 10.60 -7.39
CA ILE A 221 16.28 10.29 -6.39
C ILE A 221 16.96 10.03 -5.04
N HIS A 222 16.78 10.96 -4.11
CA HIS A 222 17.34 10.87 -2.77
C HIS A 222 16.27 10.48 -1.75
N LEU A 223 16.21 9.18 -1.45
CA LEU A 223 15.38 8.68 -0.36
C LEU A 223 16.07 8.89 0.99
N VAL A 224 15.42 9.59 1.91
CA VAL A 224 15.89 9.75 3.30
C VAL A 224 15.27 8.74 4.27
N ASN A 225 14.21 8.06 3.84
CA ASN A 225 13.54 6.98 4.58
C ASN A 225 14.25 5.65 4.30
N GLN A 226 14.80 5.02 5.33
CA GLN A 226 15.38 3.67 5.22
C GLN A 226 14.25 2.66 5.19
N LEU A 227 13.97 2.11 4.01
CA LEU A 227 13.15 0.90 3.90
C LEU A 227 13.85 -0.21 4.67
N ALA A 228 13.22 -0.65 5.75
CA ALA A 228 13.58 -1.89 6.37
C ALA A 228 12.81 -3.00 5.64
N VAL A 229 13.48 -4.10 5.33
CA VAL A 229 12.85 -5.31 4.81
C VAL A 229 13.07 -6.38 5.87
N PRO A 230 12.03 -7.10 6.32
CA PRO A 230 12.20 -8.05 7.41
C PRO A 230 13.12 -9.16 6.93
N GLY A 231 14.25 -9.33 7.61
CA GLY A 231 15.16 -10.43 7.36
C GLY A 231 14.62 -11.74 7.95
N PRO A 232 15.33 -12.86 7.74
CA PRO A 232 14.92 -14.15 8.27
C PRO A 232 14.72 -14.13 9.79
N ALA A 233 15.52 -13.36 10.53
CA ALA A 233 15.44 -13.27 11.98
C ALA A 233 14.18 -12.53 12.44
N GLU A 234 13.82 -11.42 11.80
CA GLU A 234 12.61 -10.64 12.06
C GLU A 234 11.37 -11.44 11.68
N MET A 235 11.40 -12.14 10.54
CA MET A 235 10.33 -13.04 10.12
C MET A 235 10.18 -14.23 11.07
N ALA A 236 11.28 -14.82 11.54
CA ALA A 236 11.25 -15.92 12.49
C ALA A 236 10.83 -15.49 13.90
N PHE A 237 11.32 -14.32 14.37
CA PHE A 237 10.80 -13.67 15.57
C PHE A 237 9.30 -13.41 15.39
N SER A 238 8.87 -13.01 14.21
CA SER A 238 7.45 -12.78 13.95
C SER A 238 6.63 -14.06 14.04
N VAL A 239 7.07 -15.16 13.45
CA VAL A 239 6.43 -16.47 13.62
C VAL A 239 6.42 -16.93 15.10
N ARG A 240 7.38 -16.48 15.93
CA ARG A 240 7.55 -16.89 17.33
C ARG A 240 6.96 -15.96 18.40
N GLN A 241 6.93 -14.66 18.16
CA GLN A 241 6.77 -13.57 19.15
C GLN A 241 5.93 -12.42 18.59
N SER A 242 5.99 -12.25 17.27
CA SER A 242 5.07 -11.48 16.46
C SER A 242 5.09 -9.94 16.68
N GLY A 243 5.30 -9.17 15.59
CA GLY A 243 5.51 -7.71 15.55
C GLY A 243 4.99 -7.09 14.25
N ALA A 244 5.13 -5.77 14.08
CA ALA A 244 4.61 -5.02 12.92
C ALA A 244 5.71 -4.28 12.14
N MET A 245 5.55 -4.18 10.82
CA MET A 245 6.44 -3.48 9.90
C MET A 245 5.62 -2.91 8.73
N LEU A 246 5.80 -1.63 8.38
CA LEU A 246 4.87 -0.90 7.50
C LEU A 246 5.58 0.11 6.57
N GLU A 247 4.91 0.47 5.46
CA GLU A 247 5.33 1.51 4.49
C GLU A 247 4.61 2.87 4.68
N VAL A 248 4.75 3.89 3.81
CA VAL A 248 4.21 5.27 4.09
C VAL A 248 2.67 5.32 4.18
N LEU A 249 1.94 5.37 3.05
CA LEU A 249 0.48 5.51 3.04
C LEU A 249 -0.17 4.27 3.68
N TYR A 250 0.28 3.09 3.23
CA TYR A 250 -0.24 1.83 3.76
C TYR A 250 0.14 1.64 5.24
N GLY A 251 1.20 2.27 5.72
CA GLY A 251 1.50 2.27 7.15
C GLY A 251 0.61 3.20 7.95
N ILE A 252 0.20 4.36 7.41
CA ILE A 252 -0.82 5.17 8.08
C ILE A 252 -2.14 4.39 8.16
N ILE A 253 -2.57 3.78 7.05
CA ILE A 253 -3.75 2.87 7.02
C ILE A 253 -3.59 1.75 8.05
N GLY A 254 -2.47 1.04 8.01
CA GLY A 254 -2.15 -0.06 8.92
C GLY A 254 -2.18 0.36 10.39
N ARG A 255 -1.64 1.55 10.73
CA ARG A 255 -1.66 2.09 12.09
C ARG A 255 -3.04 2.53 12.54
N VAL A 256 -3.83 3.18 11.68
CA VAL A 256 -5.23 3.51 11.98
C VAL A 256 -6.04 2.25 12.26
N VAL A 257 -5.93 1.23 11.39
CA VAL A 257 -6.59 -0.08 11.57
C VAL A 257 -6.11 -0.75 12.87
N ALA A 258 -4.79 -0.75 13.14
CA ALA A 258 -4.22 -1.33 14.34
C ALA A 258 -4.72 -0.67 15.63
N ARG A 259 -4.80 0.66 15.66
CA ARG A 259 -5.32 1.41 16.81
C ARG A 259 -6.80 1.14 17.02
N CYS A 260 -7.58 1.03 15.95
CA CYS A 260 -8.99 0.62 16.04
C CYS A 260 -9.17 -0.81 16.56
N LEU A 261 -8.19 -1.70 16.37
CA LEU A 261 -8.19 -3.05 16.95
C LEU A 261 -7.79 -3.08 18.45
N LEU A 262 -7.46 -1.94 19.08
CA LEU A 262 -7.42 -1.76 20.54
C LEU A 262 -6.64 -2.81 21.35
N GLN A 263 -5.47 -3.24 20.87
CA GLN A 263 -4.63 -4.28 21.50
C GLN A 263 -5.15 -5.72 21.38
N HIS A 264 -6.11 -6.01 20.50
CA HIS A 264 -6.36 -7.40 20.12
C HIS A 264 -5.09 -8.04 19.57
N ALA A 265 -4.84 -9.31 19.92
CA ALA A 265 -3.64 -10.02 19.49
C ALA A 265 -3.70 -10.26 17.97
N PHE A 266 -3.03 -9.39 17.22
CA PHE A 266 -2.87 -9.50 15.78
C PHE A 266 -1.52 -8.93 15.34
N PHE A 267 -1.10 -9.32 14.15
CA PHE A 267 0.13 -8.85 13.52
C PHE A 267 -0.16 -8.44 12.10
N HIS A 268 0.61 -7.47 11.62
CA HIS A 268 0.42 -6.86 10.32
C HIS A 268 1.80 -6.66 9.71
N PHE A 269 2.09 -7.44 8.67
CA PHE A 269 3.23 -7.19 7.79
C PHE A 269 2.71 -6.55 6.52
N ALA A 270 3.34 -5.46 6.10
CA ALA A 270 3.15 -4.89 4.80
C ALA A 270 4.51 -4.73 4.13
N TYR A 271 4.58 -5.12 2.86
CA TYR A 271 5.74 -4.91 2.00
C TYR A 271 5.23 -4.60 0.60
N VAL A 272 5.42 -3.37 0.17
CA VAL A 272 4.86 -2.83 -1.07
C VAL A 272 3.35 -3.12 -1.13
N ASP A 273 2.91 -3.94 -2.08
CA ASP A 273 1.53 -4.34 -2.31
C ASP A 273 1.12 -5.64 -1.61
N ASP A 274 2.08 -6.34 -0.98
CA ASP A 274 1.84 -7.59 -0.26
C ASP A 274 1.59 -7.32 1.23
N VAL A 275 0.50 -7.91 1.75
CA VAL A 275 0.07 -7.73 3.14
C VAL A 275 -0.23 -9.07 3.78
N HIS A 276 0.31 -9.29 4.97
CA HIS A 276 0.14 -10.52 5.72
C HIS A 276 -0.35 -10.21 7.15
N PRO A 277 -1.67 -10.20 7.37
CA PRO A 277 -2.21 -10.03 8.69
C PRO A 277 -2.43 -11.39 9.37
N THR A 278 -2.01 -11.53 10.62
CA THR A 278 -2.21 -12.77 11.41
C THR A 278 -3.06 -12.48 12.63
N PHE A 279 -4.11 -13.28 12.85
CA PHE A 279 -5.05 -13.12 13.96
C PHE A 279 -5.10 -14.37 14.82
N TYR A 280 -5.19 -14.20 16.13
CA TYR A 280 -5.22 -15.30 17.09
C TYR A 280 -6.39 -15.21 18.07
N GLY A 281 -6.72 -16.34 18.71
CA GLY A 281 -7.69 -16.43 19.79
C GLY A 281 -9.16 -16.55 19.34
N ARG A 282 -10.07 -16.52 20.31
CA ARG A 282 -11.50 -16.84 20.12
C ARG A 282 -12.23 -15.91 19.15
N ARG A 283 -11.73 -14.69 18.96
CA ARG A 283 -12.31 -13.66 18.08
C ARG A 283 -11.55 -13.48 16.76
N MET A 284 -10.68 -14.43 16.38
CA MET A 284 -9.82 -14.28 15.20
C MET A 284 -10.60 -13.96 13.92
N TYR A 285 -11.74 -14.61 13.68
CA TYR A 285 -12.58 -14.34 12.50
C TYR A 285 -13.18 -12.93 12.54
N THR A 286 -13.75 -12.54 13.68
CA THR A 286 -14.29 -11.19 13.86
C THR A 286 -13.22 -10.13 13.65
N ASN A 287 -12.04 -10.29 14.26
CA ASN A 287 -10.96 -9.32 14.17
C ASN A 287 -10.36 -9.24 12.76
N PHE A 288 -10.27 -10.37 12.05
CA PHE A 288 -9.91 -10.38 10.63
C PHE A 288 -10.92 -9.60 9.79
N LEU A 289 -12.22 -9.79 10.02
CA LEU A 289 -13.26 -9.04 9.31
C LEU A 289 -13.25 -7.55 9.68
N VAL A 290 -13.01 -7.20 10.95
CA VAL A 290 -12.84 -5.80 11.36
C VAL A 290 -11.68 -5.17 10.60
N TRP A 291 -10.54 -5.85 10.56
CA TRP A 291 -9.37 -5.40 9.80
C TRP A 291 -9.69 -5.19 8.31
N LEU A 292 -10.36 -6.16 7.68
CA LEU A 292 -10.70 -6.10 6.25
C LEU A 292 -11.68 -4.94 5.96
N ILE A 293 -12.75 -4.84 6.74
CA ILE A 293 -13.79 -3.82 6.54
C ILE A 293 -13.23 -2.42 6.77
N LEU A 294 -12.40 -2.20 7.80
CA LEU A 294 -11.78 -0.89 8.01
C LEU A 294 -10.95 -0.45 6.80
N GLN A 295 -10.26 -1.38 6.14
CA GLN A 295 -9.50 -1.09 4.92
C GLN A 295 -10.38 -0.82 3.71
N GLU A 296 -11.47 -1.57 3.53
CA GLU A 296 -12.46 -1.28 2.48
C GLU A 296 -13.17 0.06 2.70
N MET A 297 -13.47 0.39 3.97
CA MET A 297 -14.04 1.67 4.34
C MET A 297 -13.12 2.81 3.93
N ILE A 298 -11.80 2.66 4.07
CA ILE A 298 -10.79 3.66 3.64
C ILE A 298 -10.67 3.70 2.10
N GLY A 299 -10.97 2.60 1.41
CA GLY A 299 -10.92 2.52 -0.06
C GLY A 299 -9.82 1.60 -0.61
N VAL A 300 -9.24 0.72 0.22
CA VAL A 300 -8.20 -0.22 -0.23
C VAL A 300 -8.75 -1.21 -1.28
N PRO A 301 -8.23 -1.20 -2.52
CA PRO A 301 -8.76 -2.04 -3.59
C PRO A 301 -8.13 -3.44 -3.56
N PHE A 302 -8.68 -4.34 -2.74
CA PHE A 302 -8.17 -5.70 -2.66
C PHE A 302 -8.42 -6.52 -3.93
N ALA A 303 -7.39 -7.25 -4.36
CA ALA A 303 -7.54 -8.33 -5.32
C ALA A 303 -7.97 -9.61 -4.59
N TYR A 304 -9.28 -9.78 -4.35
CA TYR A 304 -9.82 -10.90 -3.54
C TYR A 304 -9.43 -12.29 -4.06
N HIS A 305 -9.28 -12.46 -5.38
CA HIS A 305 -8.85 -13.72 -5.99
C HIS A 305 -7.41 -14.10 -5.61
N LYS A 306 -6.62 -13.16 -5.08
CA LYS A 306 -5.27 -13.39 -4.58
C LYS A 306 -5.21 -13.70 -3.09
N PHE A 307 -6.32 -13.61 -2.36
CA PHE A 307 -6.32 -13.91 -0.93
C PHE A 307 -5.95 -15.38 -0.70
N LYS A 308 -5.03 -15.60 0.24
CA LYS A 308 -4.57 -16.93 0.62
C LYS A 308 -4.52 -17.00 2.14
N GLY A 309 -5.05 -18.07 2.71
CA GLY A 309 -4.90 -18.34 4.14
C GLY A 309 -4.76 -19.82 4.43
N LYS A 310 -3.67 -20.16 5.09
CA LYS A 310 -3.33 -21.51 5.55
C LYS A 310 -2.45 -21.38 6.80
N THR A 311 -2.15 -22.49 7.46
CA THR A 311 -1.09 -22.53 8.49
C THR A 311 0.31 -22.45 7.87
N LEU A 312 0.45 -22.77 6.57
CA LEU A 312 1.66 -22.65 5.78
C LEU A 312 1.45 -21.61 4.67
N VAL A 313 2.14 -20.48 4.72
CA VAL A 313 1.92 -19.35 3.81
C VAL A 313 3.24 -18.81 3.28
N ALA A 314 3.30 -18.48 1.98
CA ALA A 314 4.44 -17.79 1.40
C ALA A 314 4.27 -16.27 1.50
N PHE A 315 5.31 -15.57 1.95
CA PHE A 315 5.35 -14.10 2.04
C PHE A 315 6.76 -13.58 1.75
N ILE A 316 6.90 -12.68 0.76
CA ILE A 316 8.18 -12.07 0.32
C ILE A 316 9.29 -13.14 0.11
N GLY A 317 8.93 -14.26 -0.53
CA GLY A 317 9.87 -15.34 -0.83
C GLY A 317 10.20 -16.30 0.33
N TYR A 318 9.71 -16.03 1.54
CA TYR A 318 9.75 -16.97 2.67
C TYR A 318 8.52 -17.85 2.69
N GLU A 319 8.65 -19.06 3.26
CA GLU A 319 7.54 -19.91 3.65
C GLU A 319 7.41 -19.89 5.17
N LEU A 320 6.23 -19.50 5.66
CA LEU A 320 5.91 -19.30 7.07
C LEU A 320 5.01 -20.46 7.53
N ASP A 321 5.53 -21.33 8.38
CA ASP A 321 4.76 -22.41 9.01
C ASP A 321 4.36 -22.00 10.43
N TYR A 322 3.11 -21.56 10.59
CA TYR A 322 2.52 -21.21 11.87
C TYR A 322 2.17 -22.41 12.75
N GLY A 323 1.98 -23.59 12.15
CA GLY A 323 1.70 -24.82 12.89
C GLY A 323 2.94 -25.33 13.60
N SER A 324 4.05 -25.43 12.86
CA SER A 324 5.33 -25.90 13.37
C SER A 324 6.20 -24.78 13.95
N LYS A 325 5.81 -23.51 13.77
CA LYS A 325 6.55 -22.30 14.13
C LYS A 325 7.93 -22.22 13.46
N LEU A 326 7.98 -22.61 12.19
CA LEU A 326 9.20 -22.65 11.38
C LEU A 326 9.13 -21.63 10.25
N ILE A 327 10.30 -21.26 9.74
CA ILE A 327 10.46 -20.45 8.54
C ILE A 327 11.41 -21.15 7.58
N GLY A 328 11.07 -21.12 6.30
CA GLY A 328 11.90 -21.63 5.22
C GLY A 328 11.90 -20.69 4.01
N LEU A 329 12.55 -21.11 2.94
CA LEU A 329 12.40 -20.48 1.63
C LEU A 329 11.16 -21.05 0.95
N SER A 330 10.37 -20.19 0.31
CA SER A 330 9.27 -20.65 -0.54
C SER A 330 9.81 -21.47 -1.72
N GLU A 331 9.04 -22.45 -2.18
CA GLU A 331 9.39 -23.29 -3.33
C GLU A 331 9.72 -22.45 -4.58
N ALA A 332 8.91 -21.43 -4.87
CA ALA A 332 9.15 -20.51 -5.98
C ALA A 332 10.51 -19.81 -5.88
N ARG A 333 10.90 -19.38 -4.67
CA ARG A 333 12.22 -18.78 -4.44
C ARG A 333 13.33 -19.81 -4.52
N GLY A 334 13.11 -21.01 -4.00
CA GLY A 334 14.05 -22.13 -4.07
C GLY A 334 14.38 -22.54 -5.51
N THR A 335 13.39 -22.52 -6.40
CA THR A 335 13.59 -22.81 -7.83
C THR A 335 14.38 -21.73 -8.55
N TRP A 336 14.23 -20.46 -8.16
CA TRP A 336 14.97 -19.34 -8.75
C TRP A 336 16.46 -19.29 -8.36
N VAL A 337 16.82 -19.86 -7.21
CA VAL A 337 18.21 -19.89 -6.70
C VAL A 337 19.03 -21.05 -7.31
N LYS A 338 18.37 -22.00 -7.97
CA LYS A 338 19.02 -23.12 -8.68
C LYS A 338 19.40 -22.73 -10.09
#